data_AF-A0A949N9A8-F1
#
_entry.id   AF-A0A949N9A8-F1
#
_cell.length_a   1.000
_cell.length_b   1.000
_cell.length_c   1.000
_cell.angle_alpha   90.00
_cell.angle_beta   90.00
_cell.angle_gamma   90.00
#
_symmetry.space_group_name_H-M   'P 1'
#
loop_
_entity.id
_entity.type
_entity.pdbx_description
1 polymer ?
#
loop_
_entity_poly.entity_id
_entity_poly.type
_entity_poly.pdbx_seq_one_letter_code
_entity_poly.pdbx_strand_id
1 'polypeptide(L)'
;MNTVESHDTKPNILDKLSHFLTRHRLALIIFLVVVAVAVVGLFVALEISTNRTERALVLVEALQTSYGEWLLLDQDLRATEFDTLVSEIEDLVDSYPRTYAAQRAVYLHAGALTELERWNQASEHYVDLADRFPDAYLAPISLTQAAVAAENNDDRELALDILNRLVEQYAAESAEIPRALFSIGRINEGLDNII
;
A
#
# COMPACT_ATOMS: atom_id res chain seq x y z
N MET A 1 38.94 75.74 24.99
CA MET A 1 39.14 74.87 23.81
C MET A 1 39.14 73.43 24.29
N ASN A 2 38.20 72.63 23.80
CA ASN A 2 38.27 71.19 23.53
C ASN A 2 36.91 70.53 23.75
N THR A 3 36.12 70.61 22.68
CA THR A 3 35.09 69.66 22.30
C THR A 3 35.71 68.26 22.18
N VAL A 4 35.18 67.27 22.89
CA VAL A 4 35.46 65.85 22.60
C VAL A 4 34.20 65.27 21.98
N GLU A 5 34.37 64.87 20.73
CA GLU A 5 33.37 64.32 19.82
C GLU A 5 32.70 63.05 20.35
N SER A 6 31.39 62.94 20.18
CA SER A 6 30.65 61.69 20.34
C SER A 6 30.93 60.80 19.13
N HIS A 7 31.70 59.72 19.30
CA HIS A 7 31.84 58.69 18.27
C HIS A 7 30.55 57.89 18.13
N ASP A 8 29.93 58.03 16.96
CA ASP A 8 28.71 57.34 16.53
C ASP A 8 29.07 55.93 16.02
N THR A 9 28.93 54.92 16.88
CA THR A 9 29.29 53.52 16.56
C THR A 9 28.15 52.85 15.78
N LYS A 10 28.40 52.48 14.51
CA LYS A 10 27.42 51.78 13.67
C LYS A 10 26.94 50.48 14.35
N PRO A 11 25.63 50.19 14.35
CA PRO A 11 25.08 49.07 15.11
C PRO A 11 25.62 47.74 14.61
N ASN A 12 26.21 46.97 15.53
CA ASN A 12 26.75 45.64 15.30
C ASN A 12 25.60 44.67 14.97
N ILE A 13 25.87 43.60 14.23
CA ILE A 13 24.85 42.59 13.86
C ILE A 13 24.18 42.02 15.13
N LEU A 14 24.95 41.92 16.22
CA LEU A 14 24.48 41.53 17.55
C LEU A 14 23.47 42.52 18.16
N ASP A 15 23.65 43.83 17.94
CA ASP A 15 22.73 44.86 18.43
C ASP A 15 21.44 44.90 17.63
N LYS A 16 21.53 44.65 16.31
CA LYS A 16 20.34 44.52 15.45
C LYS A 16 19.55 43.26 15.79
N LEU A 17 20.22 42.15 16.07
CA LEU A 17 19.59 40.90 16.48
C LEU A 17 18.93 41.04 17.85
N SER A 18 19.60 41.66 18.83
CA SER A 18 19.04 41.89 20.17
C SER A 18 17.82 42.82 20.12
N HIS A 19 17.86 43.87 19.29
CA HIS A 19 16.74 44.78 19.11
C HIS A 19 15.58 44.11 18.35
N PHE A 20 15.85 43.22 17.39
CA PHE A 20 14.81 42.46 16.69
C PHE A 20 14.12 41.45 17.62
N LEU A 21 14.91 40.70 18.41
CA LEU A 21 14.42 39.73 19.39
C LEU A 21 13.55 40.39 20.47
N THR A 22 13.95 41.55 20.98
CA THR A 22 13.18 42.27 22.01
C THR A 22 11.92 42.92 21.45
N ARG A 23 11.97 43.47 20.22
CA ARG A 23 10.82 44.09 19.54
C ARG A 23 9.72 43.08 19.17
N HIS A 24 10.11 41.89 18.73
CA HIS A 24 9.18 40.84 18.28
C HIS A 24 9.08 39.64 19.23
N ARG A 25 9.51 39.81 20.49
CA ARG A 25 9.56 38.74 21.51
C ARG A 25 8.28 37.91 21.61
N LEU A 26 7.11 38.56 21.51
CA LEU A 26 5.82 37.88 21.62
C LEU A 26 5.52 37.01 20.39
N ALA A 27 5.82 37.49 19.18
CA ALA A 27 5.64 36.73 17.95
C ALA A 27 6.58 35.52 17.90
N LEU A 28 7.82 35.67 18.38
CA LEU A 28 8.78 34.57 18.47
C LEU A 28 8.34 33.51 19.48
N ILE A 29 7.81 33.90 20.64
CA ILE A 29 7.27 32.96 21.63
C ILE A 29 6.07 32.21 21.06
N ILE A 30 5.12 32.91 20.42
CA ILE A 30 3.96 32.27 19.78
C ILE A 30 4.41 31.28 18.71
N PHE A 31 5.35 31.67 17.85
CA PHE A 31 5.91 30.78 16.83
C PHE A 31 6.55 29.54 17.45
N LEU A 32 7.34 29.70 18.51
CA LEU A 32 8.02 28.60 19.20
C LEU A 32 7.00 27.65 19.86
N VAL A 33 5.93 28.17 20.46
CA VAL A 33 4.84 27.34 21.01
C VAL A 33 4.11 26.58 19.90
N VAL A 34 3.81 27.22 18.77
CA VAL A 34 3.17 26.55 17.61
C VAL A 34 4.06 25.42 17.10
N VAL A 35 5.38 25.66 16.97
CA VAL A 35 6.35 24.63 16.58
C VAL A 35 6.39 23.50 17.61
N ALA A 36 6.42 23.79 18.91
CA ALA A 36 6.41 22.77 19.96
C ALA A 36 5.14 21.92 19.93
N VAL A 37 3.97 22.53 19.76
CA VAL A 37 2.69 21.82 19.62
C VAL A 37 2.67 20.95 18.36
N ALA A 38 3.19 21.45 17.24
CA ALA A 38 3.30 20.67 16.01
C ALA A 38 4.22 19.45 16.17
N VAL A 39 5.35 19.62 16.86
CA VAL A 39 6.30 18.51 17.14
C VAL A 39 5.66 17.47 18.07
N VAL A 40 4.96 17.89 19.13
CA VAL A 40 4.25 16.96 20.04
C VAL A 40 3.13 16.24 19.30
N GLY A 41 2.34 16.96 18.49
CA GLY A 41 1.29 16.37 17.66
C GLY A 41 1.83 15.34 16.67
N LEU A 42 2.97 15.64 16.03
CA LEU A 42 3.68 14.70 15.18
C LEU A 42 4.15 13.48 15.96
N PHE A 43 4.77 13.66 17.13
CA PHE A 43 5.24 12.55 17.98
C PHE A 43 4.09 11.62 18.40
N VAL A 44 2.96 12.19 18.84
CA VAL A 44 1.75 11.41 19.18
C VAL A 44 1.19 10.68 17.97
N ALA A 45 1.13 11.33 16.80
CA ALA A 45 0.68 10.69 15.57
C ALA A 45 1.57 9.51 15.17
N LEU A 46 2.90 9.65 15.33
CA LEU A 46 3.86 8.58 15.08
C LEU A 46 3.67 7.41 16.06
N GLU A 47 3.54 7.67 17.36
CA GLU A 47 3.38 6.63 18.39
C GLU A 47 2.06 5.84 18.28
N ILE A 48 0.98 6.51 17.86
CA ILE A 48 -0.29 5.82 17.57
C ILE A 48 -0.16 4.96 16.30
N SER A 49 0.58 5.44 15.30
CA SER A 49 0.75 4.72 14.04
C SER A 49 1.56 3.43 14.18
N THR A 50 2.64 3.43 14.98
CA THR A 50 3.50 2.26 15.20
C THR A 50 2.74 1.13 15.90
N ASN A 51 2.02 1.44 16.98
CA ASN A 51 1.16 0.49 17.67
C ASN A 51 0.07 -0.07 16.75
N ARG A 52 -0.46 0.73 15.82
CA ARG A 52 -1.46 0.29 14.85
C ARG A 52 -0.87 -0.66 13.81
N THR A 53 0.33 -0.37 13.30
CA THR A 53 1.00 -1.23 12.31
C THR A 53 1.45 -2.56 12.91
N GLU A 54 1.97 -2.57 14.13
CA GLU A 54 2.37 -3.81 14.82
C GLU A 54 1.17 -4.75 15.03
N ARG A 55 0.03 -4.19 15.47
CA ARG A 55 -1.21 -4.98 15.60
C ARG A 55 -1.69 -5.54 14.27
N ALA A 56 -1.66 -4.74 13.21
CA ALA A 56 -2.03 -5.20 11.87
C ALA A 56 -1.13 -6.36 11.40
N LEU A 57 0.18 -6.28 11.69
CA LEU A 57 1.14 -7.34 11.39
C LEU A 57 0.84 -8.64 12.15
N VAL A 58 0.59 -8.56 13.45
CA VAL A 58 0.21 -9.75 14.25
C VAL A 58 -1.07 -10.40 13.72
N LEU A 59 -2.06 -9.59 13.34
CA LEU A 59 -3.34 -10.11 12.81
C LEU A 59 -3.16 -10.77 11.44
N VAL A 60 -2.32 -10.22 10.56
CA VAL A 60 -2.09 -10.88 9.26
C VAL A 60 -1.27 -12.16 9.40
N GLU A 61 -0.36 -12.25 10.38
CA GLU A 61 0.34 -13.50 10.68
C GLU A 61 -0.62 -14.59 11.19
N ALA A 62 -1.57 -14.21 12.05
CA ALA A 62 -2.64 -15.10 12.50
C ALA A 62 -3.52 -15.54 11.32
N LEU A 63 -3.96 -14.60 10.47
CA LEU A 63 -4.73 -14.89 9.26
C LEU A 63 -3.97 -15.81 8.30
N GLN A 64 -2.65 -15.60 8.12
CA GLN A 64 -1.82 -16.47 7.29
C GLN A 64 -1.74 -17.90 7.86
N THR A 65 -1.78 -18.03 9.18
CA THR A 65 -1.82 -19.34 9.86
C THR A 65 -3.18 -20.00 9.63
N SER A 66 -4.28 -19.28 9.84
CA SER A 66 -5.66 -19.71 9.53
C SER A 66 -5.81 -20.16 8.07
N TYR A 67 -5.33 -19.35 7.13
CA TYR A 67 -5.27 -19.70 5.71
C TYR A 67 -4.45 -20.97 5.44
N GLY A 68 -3.30 -21.12 6.10
CA GLY A 68 -2.45 -22.31 5.98
C GLY A 68 -3.15 -23.57 6.50
N GLU A 69 -3.86 -23.48 7.62
CA GLU A 69 -4.67 -24.59 8.16
C GLU A 69 -5.85 -24.90 7.24
N TRP A 70 -6.51 -23.88 6.71
CA TRP A 70 -7.59 -24.01 5.73
C TRP A 70 -7.13 -24.75 4.47
N LEU A 71 -5.93 -24.47 3.95
CA LEU A 71 -5.36 -25.20 2.81
C LEU A 71 -5.17 -26.70 3.03
N LEU A 72 -4.98 -27.14 4.29
CA LEU A 72 -4.81 -28.55 4.64
C LEU A 72 -6.13 -29.32 4.70
N LEU A 73 -7.25 -28.61 4.74
CA LEU A 73 -8.59 -29.22 4.69
C LEU A 73 -8.80 -29.88 3.32
N ASP A 74 -9.67 -30.88 3.27
CA ASP A 74 -10.18 -31.37 1.99
C ASP A 74 -11.05 -30.32 1.28
N GLN A 75 -11.36 -30.55 0.01
CA GLN A 75 -12.06 -29.58 -0.83
C GLN A 75 -13.45 -29.21 -0.29
N ASP A 76 -14.19 -30.18 0.26
CA ASP A 76 -15.55 -29.96 0.77
C ASP A 76 -15.52 -29.11 2.05
N LEU A 77 -14.57 -29.40 2.94
CA LEU A 77 -14.34 -28.61 4.15
C LEU A 77 -13.80 -27.22 3.81
N ARG A 78 -12.92 -27.06 2.83
CA ARG A 78 -12.48 -25.74 2.36
C ARG A 78 -13.64 -24.87 1.91
N ALA A 79 -14.56 -25.44 1.14
CA ALA A 79 -15.75 -24.71 0.68
C ALA A 79 -16.67 -24.32 1.85
N THR A 80 -16.78 -25.19 2.86
CA THR A 80 -17.59 -24.96 4.06
C THR A 80 -16.99 -23.88 4.97
N GLU A 81 -15.68 -23.93 5.20
CA GLU A 81 -14.96 -23.01 6.09
C GLU A 81 -14.55 -21.70 5.42
N PHE A 82 -14.84 -21.54 4.12
CA PHE A 82 -14.49 -20.35 3.35
C PHE A 82 -15.07 -19.07 3.95
N ASP A 83 -16.35 -19.08 4.36
CA ASP A 83 -17.02 -17.89 4.91
C ASP A 83 -16.38 -17.45 6.24
N THR A 84 -15.90 -18.40 7.05
CA THR A 84 -15.16 -18.10 8.29
C THR A 84 -13.85 -17.37 7.96
N LEU A 85 -13.07 -17.89 7.01
CA LEU A 85 -11.82 -17.28 6.56
C LEU A 85 -12.06 -15.87 5.97
N VAL A 86 -13.12 -15.70 5.17
CA VAL A 86 -13.50 -14.39 4.61
C VAL A 86 -13.84 -13.40 5.72
N SER A 87 -14.56 -13.80 6.77
CA SER A 87 -14.84 -12.92 7.91
C SER A 87 -13.55 -12.39 8.56
N GLU A 88 -12.53 -13.24 8.76
CA GLU A 88 -11.24 -12.82 9.32
C GLU A 88 -10.51 -11.83 8.41
N ILE A 89 -10.60 -12.04 7.09
CA ILE A 89 -10.04 -11.14 6.07
C ILE A 89 -10.73 -9.78 6.13
N GLU A 90 -12.06 -9.76 6.10
CA GLU A 90 -12.85 -8.53 6.10
C GLU A 90 -12.61 -7.71 7.37
N ASP A 91 -12.62 -8.35 8.54
CA ASP A 91 -12.32 -7.69 9.82
C ASP A 91 -10.94 -7.00 9.81
N LEU A 92 -9.92 -7.65 9.23
CA LEU A 92 -8.58 -7.10 9.12
C LEU A 92 -8.54 -5.93 8.13
N VAL A 93 -9.14 -6.11 6.95
CA VAL A 93 -9.17 -5.09 5.88
C VAL A 93 -9.91 -3.84 6.34
N ASP A 94 -11.06 -3.97 7.01
CA ASP A 94 -11.84 -2.85 7.51
C ASP A 94 -11.14 -2.11 8.66
N SER A 95 -10.46 -2.87 9.52
CA SER A 95 -9.71 -2.29 10.64
C SER A 95 -8.42 -1.60 10.21
N TYR A 96 -7.76 -2.08 9.15
CA TYR A 96 -6.43 -1.64 8.72
C TYR A 96 -6.28 -1.40 7.20
N PRO A 97 -7.18 -0.66 6.54
CA PRO A 97 -7.39 -0.70 5.09
C PRO A 97 -6.23 -0.20 4.22
N ARG A 98 -5.25 0.50 4.79
CA ARG A 98 -4.11 1.08 4.07
C ARG A 98 -2.76 0.48 4.47
N THR A 99 -2.80 -0.67 5.13
CA THR A 99 -1.59 -1.34 5.63
C THR A 99 -1.16 -2.46 4.70
N TYR A 100 0.12 -2.87 4.81
CA TYR A 100 0.60 -4.10 4.19
C TYR A 100 -0.25 -5.32 4.59
N ALA A 101 -0.71 -5.35 5.86
CA ALA A 101 -1.58 -6.41 6.34
C ALA A 101 -2.88 -6.52 5.52
N ALA A 102 -3.54 -5.40 5.21
CA ALA A 102 -4.73 -5.40 4.37
C ALA A 102 -4.43 -5.83 2.93
N GLN A 103 -3.32 -5.36 2.34
CA GLN A 103 -2.88 -5.80 1.01
C GLN A 103 -2.72 -7.32 0.96
N ARG A 104 -2.05 -7.87 1.97
CA ARG A 104 -1.81 -9.30 2.10
C ARG A 104 -3.09 -10.09 2.36
N ALA A 105 -4.01 -9.57 3.17
CA ALA A 105 -5.31 -10.21 3.43
C ALA A 105 -6.18 -10.29 2.16
N VAL A 106 -6.26 -9.20 1.37
CA VAL A 106 -6.97 -9.22 0.07
C VAL A 106 -6.32 -10.22 -0.88
N TYR A 107 -4.98 -10.31 -0.90
CA TYR A 107 -4.28 -11.30 -1.72
C TYR A 107 -4.64 -12.73 -1.32
N LEU A 108 -4.72 -13.03 -0.02
CA LEU A 108 -5.13 -14.34 0.49
C LEU A 108 -6.59 -14.65 0.16
N HIS A 109 -7.48 -13.65 0.13
CA HIS A 109 -8.86 -13.84 -0.31
C HIS A 109 -8.91 -14.34 -1.76
N ALA A 110 -8.24 -13.64 -2.67
CA ALA A 110 -8.17 -14.04 -4.07
C ALA A 110 -7.49 -15.43 -4.22
N GLY A 111 -6.49 -15.73 -3.38
CA GLY A 111 -5.89 -17.06 -3.26
C GLY A 111 -6.88 -18.14 -2.85
N ALA A 112 -7.68 -17.91 -1.81
CA ALA A 112 -8.71 -18.86 -1.36
C ALA A 112 -9.75 -19.12 -2.46
N LEU A 113 -10.17 -18.09 -3.18
CA LEU A 113 -11.07 -18.23 -4.34
C LEU A 113 -10.43 -19.05 -5.47
N THR A 114 -9.13 -18.88 -5.70
CA THR A 114 -8.35 -19.66 -6.68
C THR A 114 -8.34 -21.15 -6.28
N GLU A 115 -8.11 -21.46 -5.01
CA GLU A 115 -8.08 -22.84 -4.49
C GLU A 115 -9.45 -23.53 -4.49
N LEU A 116 -10.53 -22.73 -4.52
CA LEU A 116 -11.90 -23.21 -4.70
C LEU A 116 -12.34 -23.24 -6.17
N GLU A 117 -11.43 -22.96 -7.10
CA GLU A 117 -11.70 -22.89 -8.54
C GLU A 117 -12.79 -21.86 -8.90
N ARG A 118 -13.01 -20.86 -8.04
CA ARG A 118 -13.93 -19.75 -8.28
C ARG A 118 -13.23 -18.69 -9.13
N TRP A 119 -12.83 -19.08 -10.33
CA TRP A 119 -11.90 -18.35 -11.19
C TRP A 119 -12.32 -16.91 -11.47
N ASN A 120 -13.60 -16.69 -11.79
CA ASN A 120 -14.12 -15.35 -12.05
C ASN A 120 -13.94 -14.43 -10.83
N GLN A 121 -14.41 -14.86 -9.66
CA GLN A 121 -14.26 -14.10 -8.41
C GLN A 121 -12.78 -13.90 -8.05
N ALA A 122 -11.95 -14.93 -8.21
CA ALA A 122 -10.51 -14.82 -7.96
C ALA A 122 -9.87 -13.72 -8.83
N SER A 123 -10.21 -13.68 -10.13
CA SER A 123 -9.73 -12.65 -11.06
C SER A 123 -10.16 -11.26 -10.61
N GLU A 124 -11.45 -11.06 -10.31
CA GLU A 124 -11.99 -9.79 -9.81
C GLU A 124 -11.26 -9.31 -8.55
N HIS A 125 -11.05 -10.20 -7.56
CA HIS A 125 -10.39 -9.85 -6.30
C HIS A 125 -8.89 -9.52 -6.46
N TYR A 126 -8.19 -10.21 -7.35
CA TYR A 126 -6.79 -9.88 -7.66
C TYR A 126 -6.69 -8.52 -8.39
N VAL A 127 -7.61 -8.21 -9.30
CA VAL A 127 -7.68 -6.89 -9.95
C VAL A 127 -7.99 -5.80 -8.93
N ASP A 128 -8.97 -6.01 -8.03
CA ASP A 128 -9.29 -5.08 -6.95
C ASP A 128 -8.07 -4.76 -6.08
N LEU A 129 -7.23 -5.75 -5.78
CA LEU A 129 -5.98 -5.51 -5.05
C LEU A 129 -5.07 -4.54 -5.79
N ALA A 130 -4.83 -4.78 -7.08
CA ALA A 130 -3.98 -3.93 -7.89
C ALA A 130 -4.56 -2.52 -8.06
N ASP A 131 -5.89 -2.38 -8.09
CA ASP A 131 -6.59 -1.08 -8.15
C ASP A 131 -6.49 -0.30 -6.85
N ARG A 132 -6.65 -0.98 -5.71
CA ARG A 132 -6.62 -0.36 -4.38
C ARG A 132 -5.21 -0.02 -3.93
N PHE A 133 -4.23 -0.80 -4.37
CA PHE A 133 -2.85 -0.71 -3.92
C PHE A 133 -1.85 -0.72 -5.09
N PRO A 134 -1.94 0.23 -6.04
CA PRO A 134 -1.13 0.21 -7.26
C PRO A 134 0.39 0.26 -6.99
N ASP A 135 0.81 0.92 -5.91
CA ASP A 135 2.23 1.01 -5.54
C ASP A 135 2.74 -0.20 -4.74
N ALA A 136 1.88 -1.17 -4.42
CA ALA A 136 2.29 -2.35 -3.67
C ALA A 136 3.05 -3.33 -4.57
N TYR A 137 4.07 -4.00 -4.03
CA TYR A 137 4.77 -5.06 -4.77
C TYR A 137 3.82 -6.21 -5.19
N LEU A 138 2.70 -6.37 -4.46
CA LEU A 138 1.67 -7.35 -4.77
C LEU A 138 0.80 -6.96 -5.97
N ALA A 139 0.76 -5.69 -6.38
CA ALA A 139 -0.09 -5.24 -7.48
C ALA A 139 0.26 -5.93 -8.81
N PRO A 140 1.51 -5.91 -9.31
CA PRO A 140 1.83 -6.62 -10.54
C PRO A 140 1.69 -8.14 -10.42
N ILE A 141 2.00 -8.71 -9.24
CA ILE A 141 1.82 -10.14 -8.96
C ILE A 141 0.34 -10.51 -9.06
N SER A 142 -0.54 -9.68 -8.49
CA SER A 142 -1.99 -9.91 -8.49
C SER A 142 -2.55 -9.80 -9.90
N LEU A 143 -2.13 -8.83 -10.72
CA LEU A 143 -2.54 -8.79 -12.13
C LEU A 143 -2.11 -10.05 -12.89
N THR A 144 -0.91 -10.58 -12.65
CA THR A 144 -0.52 -11.87 -13.24
C THR A 144 -1.46 -13.01 -12.80
N GLN A 145 -1.78 -13.10 -11.51
CA GLN A 145 -2.69 -14.14 -11.01
C GLN A 145 -4.13 -13.96 -11.48
N ALA A 146 -4.58 -12.70 -11.63
CA ALA A 146 -5.89 -12.38 -12.18
C ALA A 146 -6.03 -12.86 -13.63
N ALA A 147 -4.98 -12.66 -14.44
CA ALA A 147 -4.94 -13.16 -15.81
C ALA A 147 -4.94 -14.69 -15.86
N VAL A 148 -4.18 -15.35 -14.98
CA VAL A 148 -4.19 -16.83 -14.87
C VAL A 148 -5.57 -17.35 -14.48
N ALA A 149 -6.24 -16.69 -13.53
CA ALA A 149 -7.61 -17.03 -13.16
C ALA A 149 -8.59 -16.83 -14.33
N ALA A 150 -8.46 -15.72 -15.08
CA ALA A 150 -9.27 -15.49 -16.28
C ALA A 150 -9.05 -16.58 -17.34
N GLU A 151 -7.80 -17.00 -17.59
CA GLU A 151 -7.51 -18.12 -18.51
C GLU A 151 -8.10 -19.45 -18.03
N ASN A 152 -8.06 -19.74 -16.73
CA ASN A 152 -8.70 -20.94 -16.16
C ASN A 152 -10.24 -20.89 -16.29
N ASN A 153 -10.81 -19.70 -16.40
CA ASN A 153 -12.22 -19.47 -16.71
C ASN A 153 -12.52 -19.47 -18.23
N ASP A 154 -11.53 -19.79 -19.07
CA ASP A 154 -11.54 -19.72 -20.54
C ASP A 154 -11.83 -18.31 -21.10
N ASP A 155 -11.66 -17.27 -20.27
CA ASP A 155 -11.83 -15.86 -20.66
C ASP A 155 -10.49 -15.27 -21.11
N ARG A 156 -10.08 -15.66 -22.33
CA ARG A 156 -8.81 -15.25 -22.92
C ARG A 156 -8.75 -13.77 -23.25
N GLU A 157 -9.89 -13.15 -23.54
CA GLU A 157 -9.97 -11.71 -23.83
C GLU A 157 -9.69 -10.90 -22.56
N LEU A 158 -10.33 -11.25 -21.45
CA LEU A 158 -10.05 -10.64 -20.15
C LEU A 158 -8.60 -10.86 -19.72
N ALA A 159 -8.07 -12.07 -19.91
CA ALA A 159 -6.66 -12.37 -19.59
C ALA A 159 -5.70 -11.45 -20.39
N LEU A 160 -5.95 -11.24 -21.68
CA LEU A 160 -5.14 -10.33 -22.49
C LEU A 160 -5.25 -8.87 -22.02
N ASP A 161 -6.44 -8.39 -21.69
CA ASP A 161 -6.64 -7.03 -21.17
C ASP A 161 -5.82 -6.80 -19.89
N ILE A 162 -5.95 -7.72 -18.92
CA ILE A 162 -5.22 -7.66 -17.65
C ILE A 162 -3.71 -7.70 -17.86
N LEU A 163 -3.21 -8.58 -18.74
CA LEU A 163 -1.77 -8.69 -19.03
C LEU A 163 -1.22 -7.46 -19.74
N ASN A 164 -1.97 -6.88 -20.69
CA ASN A 164 -1.57 -5.64 -21.34
C ASN A 164 -1.51 -4.50 -20.34
N ARG A 165 -2.51 -4.39 -19.46
CA ARG A 165 -2.50 -3.42 -18.36
C ARG A 165 -1.28 -3.60 -17.45
N LEU A 166 -0.94 -4.83 -17.08
CA LEU A 166 0.26 -5.13 -16.29
C LEU A 166 1.54 -4.62 -17.00
N VAL A 167 1.66 -4.88 -18.31
CA VAL A 167 2.80 -4.40 -19.10
C VAL A 167 2.84 -2.89 -19.19
N GLU A 168 1.70 -2.23 -19.41
CA GLU A 168 1.62 -0.77 -19.51
C GLU A 168 1.95 -0.07 -18.20
N GLN A 169 1.46 -0.58 -17.07
CA GLN A 169 1.59 0.08 -15.77
C GLN A 169 2.92 -0.24 -15.06
N TYR A 170 3.48 -1.45 -15.24
CA TYR A 170 4.60 -1.94 -14.41
C TYR A 170 5.85 -2.33 -15.22
N ALA A 171 5.94 -1.94 -16.49
CA ALA A 171 6.99 -2.35 -17.45
C ALA A 171 8.42 -2.25 -16.91
N ALA A 172 8.71 -1.17 -16.17
CA ALA A 172 10.06 -0.83 -15.73
C ALA A 172 10.44 -1.42 -14.36
N GLU A 173 9.45 -1.85 -13.57
CA GLU A 173 9.61 -2.08 -12.13
C GLU A 173 9.30 -3.52 -11.72
N SER A 174 8.48 -4.23 -12.50
CA SER A 174 8.01 -5.56 -12.14
C SER A 174 8.84 -6.69 -12.75
N ALA A 175 9.14 -7.70 -11.92
CA ALA A 175 9.74 -8.96 -12.38
C ALA A 175 8.75 -9.86 -13.15
N GLU A 176 7.44 -9.53 -13.14
CA GLU A 176 6.39 -10.30 -13.82
C GLU A 176 6.33 -10.04 -15.33
N ILE A 177 6.96 -8.97 -15.82
CA ILE A 177 6.84 -8.51 -17.22
C ILE A 177 7.23 -9.57 -18.25
N PRO A 178 8.36 -10.30 -18.11
CA PRO A 178 8.70 -11.35 -19.07
C PRO A 178 7.65 -12.48 -19.12
N ARG A 179 7.07 -12.85 -17.97
CA ARG A 179 6.00 -13.85 -17.89
C ARG A 179 4.73 -13.34 -18.56
N ALA A 180 4.37 -12.08 -18.33
CA ALA A 180 3.21 -11.45 -18.93
C ALA A 180 3.29 -11.43 -20.47
N LEU A 181 4.43 -10.97 -21.01
CA LEU A 181 4.66 -10.93 -22.45
C LEU A 181 4.62 -12.33 -23.09
N PHE A 182 5.19 -13.33 -22.41
CA PHE A 182 5.10 -14.71 -22.86
C PHE A 182 3.65 -15.22 -22.89
N SER A 183 2.87 -14.98 -21.83
CA SER A 183 1.46 -15.35 -21.79
C SER A 183 0.65 -14.65 -22.88
N ILE A 184 0.86 -13.35 -23.12
CA ILE A 184 0.21 -12.61 -24.22
C ILE A 184 0.49 -13.29 -25.55
N GLY A 185 1.76 -13.61 -25.84
CA GLY A 185 2.14 -14.30 -27.08
C GLY A 185 1.45 -15.65 -27.24
N ARG A 186 1.47 -16.47 -26.18
CA ARG A 186 0.81 -17.80 -26.16
C ARG A 186 -0.71 -17.69 -26.37
N ILE A 187 -1.37 -16.74 -25.73
CA ILE A 187 -2.83 -16.58 -25.88
C ILE A 187 -3.17 -16.16 -27.31
N ASN A 188 -2.44 -15.21 -27.90
CA ASN A 188 -2.66 -14.77 -29.28
C ASN A 188 -2.41 -15.90 -30.30
N GLU A 189 -1.32 -16.66 -30.15
CA GLU A 189 -1.07 -17.84 -31.00
C GLU A 189 -2.24 -18.85 -30.90
N GLY A 190 -2.78 -19.03 -29.70
CA GLY A 190 -3.95 -19.89 -29.48
C GLY A 190 -5.23 -19.37 -30.14
N LEU A 191 -5.40 -18.06 -30.33
CA LEU A 191 -6.56 -17.45 -31.00
C LEU A 191 -6.44 -17.53 -32.53
N ASP A 192 -5.24 -17.28 -33.07
CA ASP A 192 -4.98 -17.35 -34.51
C ASP A 192 -5.20 -18.76 -35.09
N ASN A 193 -5.00 -19.80 -34.27
CA ASN A 193 -5.20 -21.20 -34.65
C ASN A 193 -6.69 -21.65 -34.68
N ILE A 194 -7.65 -20.76 -34.39
CA ILE A 194 -9.10 -21.08 -34.35
C ILE A 194 -9.81 -20.62 -35.65
N ILE A 195 -9.09 -20.05 -36.62
CA ILE A 195 -9.62 -19.54 -37.90
C ILE A 195 -9.48 -20.57 -39.04
#